data_AF-A0A7C2PAE1-F1
#
_entry.id   AF-A0A7C2PAE1-F1
#
_cell.length_a   1.000
_cell.length_b   1.000
_cell.length_c   1.000
_cell.angle_alpha   90.00
_cell.angle_beta   90.00
_cell.angle_gamma   90.00
#
_symmetry.space_group_name_H-M   'P 1'
#
loop_
_entity.id
_entity.type
_entity.pdbx_description
1 polymer ?
#
loop_
_entity_poly.entity_id
_entity_poly.type
_entity_poly.pdbx_seq_one_letter_code
_entity_poly.pdbx_strand_id
1 'polypeptide(L)'
;MRMTALGVLAMAGLALAPAGNAQDNAQDAEICCEIVPNPALRRLGRVVVAYPEQVSARIDVFRPGEERSIASSYGDAGFDLFPGTYEVVISGKRVTGVTVRSGHDTRIKVGVLRVTASDGTRVDIVDAGGERLTGDYGTDAYGLPIGEVGVQIAGQTETVVVTAGQVTEF
;
A
#
# COMPACT_ATOMS: atom_id res chain seq x y z
N MET A 1 73.08 -7.11 -11.46
CA MET A 1 72.08 -6.15 -11.94
C MET A 1 70.78 -6.42 -11.20
N ARG A 2 70.27 -5.40 -10.51
CA ARG A 2 69.05 -5.44 -9.68
C ARG A 2 67.81 -5.52 -10.58
N MET A 3 66.82 -6.31 -10.21
CA MET A 3 65.45 -6.15 -10.70
C MET A 3 64.49 -6.35 -9.54
N THR A 4 63.80 -5.26 -9.23
CA THR A 4 62.85 -5.04 -8.14
C THR A 4 61.44 -5.20 -8.69
N ALA A 5 60.55 -5.95 -8.02
CA ALA A 5 59.10 -5.92 -8.26
C ALA A 5 58.41 -6.20 -6.89
N LEU A 6 57.80 -5.22 -6.23
CA LEU A 6 56.44 -4.65 -6.39
C LEU A 6 55.28 -5.63 -6.13
N GLY A 7 54.43 -5.27 -5.16
CA GLY A 7 53.11 -5.85 -4.88
C GLY A 7 52.97 -6.28 -3.42
N VAL A 8 51.94 -5.96 -2.64
CA VAL A 8 50.62 -5.37 -2.90
C VAL A 8 50.17 -4.67 -1.61
N LEU A 9 49.54 -3.50 -1.75
CA LEU A 9 48.82 -2.77 -0.70
C LEU A 9 47.53 -3.52 -0.34
N ALA A 10 47.31 -3.84 0.93
CA ALA A 10 45.98 -4.21 1.44
C ALA A 10 45.36 -2.98 2.11
N MET A 11 44.37 -2.36 1.43
CA MET A 11 43.52 -1.33 2.03
C MET A 11 42.41 -2.00 2.85
N ALA A 12 42.35 -1.70 4.14
CA ALA A 12 41.23 -2.02 5.00
C ALA A 12 40.08 -1.04 4.71
N GLY A 13 39.02 -1.54 4.09
CA GLY A 13 37.76 -0.81 3.93
C GLY A 13 36.94 -0.85 5.21
N LEU A 14 36.79 0.29 5.88
CA LEU A 14 35.72 0.53 6.84
C LEU A 14 34.40 0.67 6.06
N ALA A 15 33.48 -0.27 6.25
CA ALA A 15 32.10 -0.12 5.79
C ALA A 15 31.35 0.78 6.77
N LEU A 16 30.92 1.96 6.32
CA LEU A 16 29.89 2.75 6.99
C LEU A 16 28.53 2.07 6.76
N ALA A 17 27.77 1.87 7.84
CA ALA A 17 26.36 1.53 7.76
C ALA A 17 25.56 2.74 7.23
N PRO A 18 24.59 2.56 6.31
CA PRO A 18 23.71 3.64 5.92
C PRO A 18 22.72 3.94 7.05
N ALA A 19 22.72 5.19 7.53
CA ALA A 19 21.63 5.73 8.33
C ALA A 19 20.39 5.79 7.44
N GLY A 20 19.35 5.01 7.76
CA GLY A 20 18.05 5.09 7.10
C GLY A 20 17.47 6.48 7.27
N ASN A 21 17.30 7.19 6.15
CA ASN A 21 16.82 8.56 6.14
C ASN A 21 15.34 8.61 6.52
N ALA A 22 15.02 9.31 7.60
CA ALA A 22 13.65 9.65 7.98
C ALA A 22 12.92 10.54 6.94
N GLN A 23 13.60 10.95 5.86
CA GLN A 23 13.06 11.79 4.79
C GLN A 23 12.30 11.00 3.72
N ASP A 24 12.56 9.71 3.54
CA ASP A 24 11.81 8.87 2.56
C ASP A 24 10.34 8.68 2.98
N ASN A 25 10.08 8.60 4.29
CA ASN A 25 8.73 8.40 4.83
C ASN A 25 7.75 9.57 4.56
N ALA A 26 8.26 10.78 4.36
CA ALA A 26 7.39 11.95 4.14
C ALA A 26 6.89 12.03 2.69
N GLN A 27 7.67 11.56 1.71
CA GLN A 27 7.28 11.54 0.30
C GLN A 27 6.28 10.40 0.01
N ASP A 28 6.46 9.23 0.62
CA ASP A 28 5.52 8.12 0.45
C ASP A 28 4.12 8.42 1.02
N ALA A 29 4.06 9.20 2.11
CA ALA A 29 2.80 9.66 2.71
C ALA A 29 2.00 10.62 1.81
N GLU A 30 2.69 11.41 0.97
CA GLU A 30 2.06 12.35 0.02
C GLU A 30 1.60 11.62 -1.26
N ILE A 31 2.27 10.52 -1.60
CA ILE A 31 1.89 9.66 -2.72
C ILE A 31 0.64 8.86 -2.37
N CYS A 32 0.57 8.23 -1.20
CA CYS A 32 -0.55 7.36 -0.83
C CYS A 32 -1.86 8.10 -0.58
N CYS A 33 -1.79 9.34 -0.11
CA CYS A 33 -2.86 9.91 0.68
C CYS A 33 -3.03 11.42 0.46
N GLU A 34 -4.25 11.92 0.70
CA GLU A 34 -4.58 13.34 0.74
C GLU A 34 -4.94 13.72 2.18
N ILE A 35 -4.32 14.76 2.73
CA ILE A 35 -4.64 15.25 4.08
C ILE A 35 -5.52 16.50 3.98
N VAL A 36 -6.75 16.41 4.48
CA VAL A 36 -7.77 17.45 4.37
C VAL A 36 -8.18 17.93 5.77
N PRO A 37 -8.22 19.24 6.05
CA PRO A 37 -8.71 19.74 7.34
C PRO A 37 -10.15 19.28 7.63
N ASN A 38 -10.35 18.76 8.83
CA ASN A 38 -11.64 18.36 9.37
C ASN A 38 -11.81 18.96 10.78
N PRO A 39 -12.46 20.13 10.92
CA PRO A 39 -12.57 20.84 12.20
C PRO A 39 -13.44 20.10 13.23
N ALA A 40 -14.20 19.08 12.84
CA ALA A 40 -14.94 18.24 13.78
C ALA A 40 -13.99 17.37 14.63
N LEU A 41 -12.80 17.06 14.11
CA LEU A 41 -11.82 16.19 14.75
C LEU A 41 -10.87 16.99 15.64
N ARG A 42 -11.27 17.35 16.86
CA ARG A 42 -10.45 18.23 17.73
C ARG A 42 -9.04 17.68 18.00
N ARG A 43 -8.96 16.61 18.81
CA ARG A 43 -7.69 15.98 19.27
C ARG A 43 -7.33 14.71 18.50
N LEU A 44 -8.19 14.31 17.57
CA LEU A 44 -8.08 13.10 16.76
C LEU A 44 -7.81 13.49 15.31
N GLY A 45 -7.28 12.56 14.54
CA GLY A 45 -7.42 12.57 13.09
C GLY A 45 -8.26 11.38 12.64
N ARG A 46 -8.54 11.30 11.34
CA ARG A 46 -9.32 10.20 10.78
C ARG A 46 -8.63 9.65 9.55
N VAL A 47 -8.47 8.33 9.44
CA VAL A 47 -8.16 7.69 8.16
C VAL A 47 -9.46 7.46 7.41
N VAL A 48 -9.53 7.85 6.14
CA VAL A 48 -10.71 7.68 5.29
C VAL A 48 -10.34 6.84 4.07
N VAL A 49 -11.16 5.83 3.79
CA VAL A 49 -11.15 5.07 2.54
C VAL A 49 -12.52 5.22 1.90
N ALA A 50 -12.55 5.73 0.68
CA ALA A 50 -13.78 5.96 -0.08
C ALA A 50 -13.57 5.53 -1.53
N TYR A 51 -14.34 4.56 -1.98
CA TYR A 51 -14.22 3.99 -3.33
C TYR A 51 -15.12 4.76 -4.32
N PRO A 52 -14.77 4.77 -5.62
CA PRO A 52 -15.64 5.33 -6.67
C PRO A 52 -16.95 4.55 -6.88
N GLU A 53 -17.03 3.31 -6.37
CA GLU A 53 -18.23 2.49 -6.36
C GLU A 53 -18.25 1.55 -5.15
N GLN A 54 -19.39 0.91 -4.87
CA GLN A 54 -19.51 0.01 -3.73
C GLN A 54 -18.76 -1.30 -3.99
N VAL A 55 -17.82 -1.61 -3.09
CA VAL A 55 -17.03 -2.85 -3.08
C VAL A 55 -16.93 -3.40 -1.67
N SER A 56 -16.86 -4.71 -1.50
CA SER A 56 -16.67 -5.37 -0.20
C SER A 56 -15.19 -5.53 0.17
N ALA A 57 -14.38 -4.49 -0.11
CA ALA A 57 -12.95 -4.50 0.19
C ALA A 57 -12.71 -4.50 1.71
N ARG A 58 -11.97 -5.48 2.21
CA ARG A 58 -11.56 -5.52 3.62
C ARG A 58 -10.51 -4.47 3.89
N ILE A 59 -10.67 -3.72 4.98
CA ILE A 59 -9.73 -2.71 5.44
C ILE A 59 -9.32 -3.04 6.87
N ASP A 60 -8.02 -3.10 7.12
CA ASP A 60 -7.44 -3.27 8.45
C ASP A 60 -6.42 -2.15 8.72
N VAL A 61 -6.45 -1.59 9.93
CA VAL A 61 -5.50 -0.56 10.37
C VAL A 61 -4.57 -1.15 11.43
N PHE A 62 -3.27 -0.89 11.30
CA PHE A 62 -2.21 -1.38 12.18
C PHE A 62 -1.36 -0.21 12.68
N ARG A 63 -0.75 -0.39 13.84
CA ARG A 63 0.42 0.41 14.19
C ARG A 63 1.64 -0.09 13.42
N PRO A 64 2.68 0.75 13.22
CA PRO A 64 3.84 0.37 12.44
C PRO A 64 4.53 -0.89 12.99
N GLY A 65 4.74 -1.88 12.13
CA GLY A 65 5.36 -3.16 12.48
C GLY A 65 4.52 -4.10 13.37
N GLU A 66 3.26 -3.78 13.67
CA GLU A 66 2.37 -4.68 14.40
C GLU A 66 1.60 -5.61 13.45
N GLU A 67 1.49 -6.89 13.81
CA GLU A 67 0.72 -7.88 13.03
C GLU A 67 -0.77 -7.89 13.35
N ARG A 68 -1.17 -7.31 14.49
CA ARG A 68 -2.57 -7.29 14.92
C ARG A 68 -3.22 -5.96 14.55
N SER A 69 -4.36 -6.02 13.86
CA SER A 69 -5.11 -4.81 13.56
C SER A 69 -5.73 -4.20 14.82
N ILE A 70 -5.70 -2.87 14.87
CA ILE A 70 -6.32 -2.06 15.93
C ILE A 70 -7.75 -1.65 15.56
N ALA A 71 -8.09 -1.70 14.27
CA ALA A 71 -9.42 -1.48 13.73
C ALA A 71 -9.57 -2.18 12.38
N SER A 72 -10.80 -2.53 12.01
CA SER A 72 -11.13 -3.08 10.69
C SER A 72 -12.54 -2.70 10.25
N SER A 73 -12.77 -2.71 8.93
CA SER A 73 -14.07 -2.47 8.29
C SER A 73 -14.11 -3.12 6.91
N TYR A 74 -15.24 -2.97 6.21
CA TYR A 74 -15.43 -3.34 4.81
C TYR A 74 -16.00 -2.17 4.02
N GLY A 75 -15.62 -2.05 2.74
CA GLY A 75 -16.09 -0.99 1.85
C GLY A 75 -15.66 0.40 2.29
N ASP A 76 -16.50 1.41 2.12
CA ASP A 76 -16.19 2.77 2.57
C ASP A 76 -16.07 2.83 4.10
N ALA A 77 -15.01 3.47 4.60
CA ALA A 77 -14.72 3.49 6.03
C ALA A 77 -14.02 4.77 6.49
N GLY A 78 -14.28 5.14 7.75
CA GLY A 78 -13.56 6.18 8.49
C GLY A 78 -13.11 5.66 9.85
N PHE A 79 -11.84 5.84 10.19
CA PHE A 79 -11.26 5.40 11.46
C PHE A 79 -10.73 6.60 12.23
N ASP A 80 -11.38 6.94 13.34
CA ASP A 80 -10.91 8.00 14.24
C ASP A 80 -9.75 7.49 15.10
N LEU A 81 -8.58 8.11 14.97
CA LEU A 81 -7.32 7.66 15.55
C LEU A 81 -6.59 8.83 16.23
N PHE A 82 -5.72 8.50 17.19
CA PHE A 82 -4.77 9.48 17.71
C PHE A 82 -3.76 9.87 16.61
N PRO A 83 -3.27 11.13 16.60
CA PRO A 83 -2.23 11.54 15.67
C PRO A 83 -0.98 10.66 15.78
N GLY A 84 -0.42 10.28 14.64
CA GLY A 84 0.70 9.34 14.55
C GLY A 84 0.83 8.74 13.16
N THR A 85 1.73 7.78 13.01
CA THR A 85 1.93 7.01 11.77
C THR A 85 1.31 5.63 11.92
N TYR A 86 0.64 5.16 10.88
CA TYR A 86 -0.05 3.87 10.82
C TYR A 86 0.28 3.14 9.53
N GLU A 87 -0.11 1.87 9.49
CA GLU A 87 -0.16 1.07 8.27
C GLU A 87 -1.61 0.67 8.02
N VAL A 88 -2.04 0.72 6.77
CA VAL A 88 -3.41 0.34 6.39
C VAL A 88 -3.33 -0.73 5.32
N VAL A 89 -4.01 -1.85 5.54
CA VAL A 89 -4.12 -2.95 4.57
C VAL A 89 -5.51 -2.90 3.94
N ILE A 90 -5.55 -2.87 2.62
CA ILE A 90 -6.78 -2.84 1.83
C ILE A 90 -6.74 -4.01 0.85
N SER A 91 -7.69 -4.94 0.98
CA SER A 91 -7.76 -6.15 0.15
C SER A 91 -6.42 -6.90 0.08
N GLY A 92 -5.72 -6.99 1.21
CA GLY A 92 -4.40 -7.61 1.34
C GLY A 92 -3.20 -6.71 1.00
N LYS A 93 -3.39 -5.61 0.26
CA LYS A 93 -2.29 -4.69 -0.11
C LYS A 93 -2.01 -3.69 1.02
N ARG A 94 -0.77 -3.65 1.49
CA ARG A 94 -0.34 -2.77 2.60
C ARG A 94 0.11 -1.40 2.09
N VAL A 95 -0.39 -0.36 2.74
CA VAL A 95 0.04 1.05 2.61
C VAL A 95 0.74 1.42 3.91
N THR A 96 2.04 1.69 3.82
CA THR A 96 2.87 2.11 4.97
C THR A 96 2.93 3.62 5.08
N GLY A 97 3.38 4.13 6.23
CA GLY A 97 3.65 5.57 6.39
C GLY A 97 2.41 6.47 6.46
N VAL A 98 1.21 5.92 6.68
CA VAL A 98 -0.04 6.70 6.70
C VAL A 98 -0.03 7.64 7.91
N THR A 99 0.15 8.94 7.63
CA THR A 99 0.26 9.97 8.67
C THR A 99 -1.11 10.52 9.03
N VAL A 100 -1.50 10.37 10.29
CA VAL A 100 -2.73 10.91 10.87
C VAL A 100 -2.42 12.17 11.65
N ARG A 101 -3.10 13.27 11.32
CA ARG A 101 -2.93 14.58 11.97
C ARG A 101 -4.19 14.98 12.72
N SER A 102 -4.00 15.61 13.89
CA SER A 102 -5.13 16.17 14.65
C SER A 102 -5.89 17.18 13.79
N GLY A 103 -7.22 17.15 13.79
CA GLY A 103 -8.02 18.09 13.00
C GLY A 103 -8.03 17.83 11.51
N HIS A 104 -7.66 16.63 11.05
CA HIS A 104 -7.59 16.30 9.64
C HIS A 104 -8.13 14.90 9.35
N ASP A 105 -8.72 14.76 8.16
CA ASP A 105 -8.89 13.49 7.49
C ASP A 105 -7.62 13.19 6.67
N THR A 106 -7.11 11.97 6.77
CA THR A 106 -6.11 11.39 5.88
C THR A 106 -6.83 10.42 4.96
N ARG A 107 -7.09 10.84 3.74
CA ARG A 107 -7.82 10.07 2.72
C ARG A 107 -6.84 9.20 1.94
N ILE A 108 -6.98 7.89 2.03
CA ILE A 108 -6.16 6.96 1.26
C ILE A 108 -6.67 6.98 -0.19
N LYS A 109 -5.75 7.19 -1.14
CA LYS A 109 -6.08 7.12 -2.56
C LYS A 109 -6.29 5.65 -2.94
N VAL A 110 -7.53 5.36 -3.32
CA VAL A 110 -7.97 4.03 -3.76
C VAL A 110 -8.62 4.11 -5.13
N GLY A 111 -8.65 2.99 -5.84
CA GLY A 111 -9.46 2.77 -7.03
C GLY A 111 -10.20 1.44 -6.92
N VAL A 112 -10.94 1.10 -7.97
CA VAL A 112 -11.59 -0.20 -8.11
C VAL A 112 -11.07 -0.88 -9.37
N LEU A 113 -10.75 -2.17 -9.27
CA LEU A 113 -10.45 -3.03 -10.39
C LEU A 113 -11.63 -3.97 -10.61
N ARG A 114 -12.33 -3.83 -11.73
CA ARG A 114 -13.39 -4.75 -12.15
C ARG A 114 -12.78 -5.79 -13.07
N VAL A 115 -12.89 -7.06 -12.69
CA VAL A 115 -12.44 -8.18 -13.53
C VAL A 115 -13.66 -8.91 -14.05
N THR A 116 -13.70 -9.12 -15.37
CA THR A 116 -14.74 -9.96 -16.00
C THR A 116 -14.18 -11.32 -16.38
N ALA A 117 -14.66 -12.37 -15.73
CA ALA A 117 -14.31 -13.75 -16.06
C ALA A 117 -15.54 -14.66 -16.01
N SER A 118 -15.44 -15.84 -16.63
CA SER A 118 -16.48 -16.86 -16.54
C SER A 118 -16.63 -17.37 -15.11
N ASP A 119 -17.85 -17.73 -14.67
CA ASP A 119 -18.17 -18.07 -13.27
C ASP A 119 -17.27 -19.13 -12.61
N GLY A 120 -16.67 -20.04 -13.38
CA GLY A 120 -15.75 -21.08 -12.87
C GLY A 120 -14.26 -20.68 -12.91
N THR A 121 -13.93 -19.51 -13.44
CA THR A 121 -12.56 -19.04 -13.60
C THR A 121 -12.10 -18.38 -12.32
N ARG A 122 -11.07 -18.94 -11.70
CA ARG A 122 -10.39 -18.32 -10.56
C ARG A 122 -9.60 -17.10 -11.02
N VAL A 123 -9.80 -15.99 -10.32
CA VAL A 123 -9.09 -14.73 -10.51
C VAL A 123 -8.36 -14.39 -9.21
N ASP A 124 -7.05 -14.24 -9.30
CA ASP A 124 -6.22 -13.86 -8.16
C ASP A 124 -5.63 -12.47 -8.42
N ILE A 125 -5.80 -11.55 -7.47
CA ILE A 125 -5.09 -10.28 -7.48
C ILE A 125 -3.81 -10.48 -6.69
N VAL A 126 -2.67 -10.21 -7.33
CA VAL A 126 -1.34 -10.41 -6.76
C VAL A 126 -0.56 -9.09 -6.70
N ASP A 127 0.42 -9.01 -5.81
CA ASP A 127 1.36 -7.90 -5.78
C ASP A 127 2.45 -8.04 -6.87
N ALA A 128 3.39 -7.10 -6.89
CA ALA A 128 4.51 -7.11 -7.82
C ALA A 128 5.47 -8.30 -7.63
N GLY A 129 5.48 -8.92 -6.44
CA GLY A 129 6.23 -10.14 -6.14
C GLY A 129 5.49 -11.43 -6.50
N GLY A 130 4.22 -11.33 -6.91
CA GLY A 130 3.36 -12.47 -7.20
C GLY A 130 2.67 -13.06 -5.96
N GLU A 131 2.77 -12.41 -4.79
CA GLU A 131 2.03 -12.82 -3.60
C GLU A 131 0.54 -12.49 -3.77
N ARG A 132 -0.32 -13.43 -3.42
CA ARG A 132 -1.78 -13.23 -3.48
C ARG A 132 -2.24 -12.21 -2.44
N LEU A 133 -2.88 -11.16 -2.91
CA LEU A 133 -3.52 -10.12 -2.11
C LEU A 133 -4.97 -10.50 -1.79
N THR A 134 -5.75 -10.83 -2.83
CA THR A 134 -7.16 -11.23 -2.75
C THR A 134 -7.55 -12.00 -4.01
N GLY A 135 -8.82 -12.42 -4.13
CA GLY A 135 -9.35 -13.02 -5.35
C GLY A 135 -10.60 -13.86 -5.12
N ASP A 136 -11.36 -14.06 -6.17
CA ASP A 136 -12.61 -14.81 -6.19
C ASP A 136 -12.76 -15.59 -7.53
N TYR A 137 -13.93 -16.18 -7.76
CA TYR A 137 -14.30 -16.81 -9.02
C TYR A 137 -15.24 -15.93 -9.83
N GLY A 138 -15.03 -15.91 -11.14
CA GLY A 138 -15.91 -15.19 -12.07
C GLY A 138 -15.69 -13.68 -12.08
N THR A 139 -16.79 -12.96 -12.25
CA THR A 139 -16.79 -11.49 -12.36
C THR A 139 -16.90 -10.86 -10.98
N ASP A 140 -15.96 -9.99 -10.63
CA ASP A 140 -15.95 -9.31 -9.33
C ASP A 140 -15.26 -7.92 -9.41
N ALA A 141 -15.43 -7.11 -8.37
CA ALA A 141 -14.86 -5.77 -8.22
C ALA A 141 -14.01 -5.66 -6.94
N TYR A 142 -12.74 -5.31 -7.11
CA TYR A 142 -11.75 -5.25 -6.04
C TYR A 142 -11.39 -3.80 -5.71
N GLY A 143 -11.70 -3.36 -4.49
CA GLY A 143 -11.19 -2.10 -3.95
C GLY A 143 -9.72 -2.23 -3.57
N LEU A 144 -8.86 -1.36 -4.11
CA LEU A 144 -7.41 -1.46 -3.98
C LEU A 144 -6.76 -0.08 -3.78
N PRO A 145 -5.63 0.02 -3.04
CA PRO A 145 -4.76 1.18 -3.10
C PRO A 145 -4.25 1.41 -4.52
N ILE A 146 -3.96 2.68 -4.86
CA ILE A 146 -3.37 3.02 -6.16
C ILE A 146 -2.04 2.31 -6.43
N GLY A 147 -1.67 2.24 -7.70
CA GLY A 147 -0.43 1.64 -8.17
C GLY A 147 -0.65 0.29 -8.86
N GLU A 148 0.45 -0.40 -9.14
CA GLU A 148 0.43 -1.64 -9.91
C GLU A 148 -0.05 -2.82 -9.07
N VAL A 149 -0.79 -3.71 -9.72
CA VAL A 149 -1.18 -5.04 -9.24
C VAL A 149 -1.14 -6.01 -10.42
N GLY A 150 -0.93 -7.30 -10.15
CA GLY A 150 -1.11 -8.35 -11.15
C GLY A 150 -2.50 -8.94 -11.08
N VAL A 151 -3.14 -9.16 -12.21
CA VAL A 151 -4.33 -10.03 -12.34
C VAL A 151 -3.85 -11.37 -12.85
N GLN A 152 -4.00 -12.40 -12.02
CA GLN A 152 -3.58 -13.76 -12.32
C GLN A 152 -4.78 -14.65 -12.65
N ILE A 153 -4.77 -15.23 -13.86
CA ILE A 153 -5.79 -16.16 -14.35
C ILE A 153 -5.08 -17.35 -15.00
N ALA A 154 -5.43 -18.57 -14.58
CA ALA A 154 -4.85 -19.81 -15.11
C ALA A 154 -3.30 -19.84 -15.11
N GLY A 155 -2.67 -19.22 -14.11
CA GLY A 155 -1.21 -19.15 -13.96
C GLY A 155 -0.51 -18.10 -14.84
N GLN A 156 -1.24 -17.34 -15.64
CA GLN A 156 -0.74 -16.16 -16.35
C GLN A 156 -1.04 -14.91 -15.56
N THR A 157 -0.12 -13.95 -15.54
CA THR A 157 -0.29 -12.68 -14.82
C THR A 157 -0.18 -11.52 -15.80
N GLU A 158 -1.13 -10.60 -15.74
CA GLU A 158 -1.09 -9.33 -16.46
C GLU A 158 -1.09 -8.17 -15.46
N THR A 159 -0.21 -7.18 -15.66
CA THR A 159 -0.08 -6.03 -14.77
C THR A 159 -1.12 -4.96 -15.12
N VAL A 160 -1.83 -4.48 -14.11
CA VAL A 160 -2.82 -3.41 -14.21
C VAL A 160 -2.48 -2.28 -13.26
N VAL A 161 -2.67 -1.04 -13.69
CA VAL A 161 -2.47 0.15 -12.86
C VAL A 161 -3.82 0.59 -12.27
N VAL A 162 -3.93 0.57 -10.94
CA VAL A 162 -5.07 1.14 -10.20
C VAL A 162 -4.85 2.64 -10.02
N THR A 163 -5.82 3.44 -10.47
CA THR A 163 -5.75 4.91 -10.43
C THR A 163 -6.75 5.48 -9.42
N ALA A 164 -6.37 6.58 -8.75
CA ALA A 164 -7.16 7.18 -7.69
C ALA A 164 -8.55 7.58 -8.19
N GLY A 165 -9.61 7.13 -7.50
CA GLY A 165 -11.00 7.47 -7.79
C GLY A 165 -11.53 6.93 -9.12
N GLN A 166 -10.85 5.98 -9.75
CA GLN A 166 -11.27 5.37 -11.02
C GLN A 166 -11.65 3.90 -10.86
N VAL A 167 -12.54 3.45 -11.74
CA VAL A 167 -12.80 2.03 -11.99
C VAL A 167 -11.97 1.64 -13.22
N THR A 168 -11.07 0.68 -13.05
CA THR A 168 -10.28 0.08 -14.12
C THR A 168 -10.94 -1.24 -14.51
N GLU A 169 -11.18 -1.43 -15.80
CA GLU A 169 -11.76 -2.66 -16.36
C GLU A 169 -10.63 -3.61 -16.81
N PHE A 170 -10.82 -4.91 -16.57
CA PHE A 170 -9.92 -5.99 -16.98
C PHE A 170 -10.73 -7.19 -17.52
#